data_AF-H9ZZF6-F1
#
_entry.id   AF-H9ZZF6-F1
#
_cell.length_a   1.000
_cell.length_b   1.000
_cell.length_c   1.000
_cell.angle_alpha   90.00
_cell.angle_beta   90.00
_cell.angle_gamma   90.00
#
_symmetry.space_group_name_H-M   'P 1'
#
loop_
_entity.id
_entity.type
_entity.pdbx_description
1 polymer ?
#
loop_
_entity_poly.entity_id
_entity_poly.type
_entity_poly.pdbx_seq_one_letter_code
_entity_poly.pdbx_strand_id
1 'polypeptide(L)'
;MCYSPLLPEPRADIVKKGICDGDELSYSRCKYYTKVLKDEGKNEEYLIQKYRPDPMLNMVSYEPKSGCEFFKVVKSKNGYVVFCDALQRYLTKHEIELCMKDFERCPIRRVLSLRV
;
A
#
# COMPACT_ATOMS: atom_id res chain seq x y z
N MET A 1 27.16 -6.12 9.19
CA MET A 1 26.66 -7.14 8.23
C MET A 1 25.62 -6.46 7.36
N CYS A 2 25.92 -6.25 6.08
CA CYS A 2 25.07 -5.52 5.14
C CYS A 2 24.13 -6.54 4.46
N TYR A 3 22.81 -6.35 4.60
CA TYR A 3 21.80 -7.21 3.99
C TYR A 3 20.71 -6.35 3.34
N SER A 4 20.18 -6.82 2.21
CA SER A 4 19.01 -6.19 1.60
C SER A 4 17.79 -6.44 2.49
N PRO A 5 16.91 -5.44 2.72
CA PRO A 5 15.66 -5.64 3.46
C PRO A 5 14.70 -6.66 2.81
N LEU A 6 14.93 -7.04 1.56
CA LEU A 6 14.10 -7.98 0.79
C LEU A 6 14.54 -9.44 0.91
N LEU A 7 15.64 -9.72 1.62
CA LEU A 7 16.16 -11.07 1.75
C LEU A 7 16.02 -11.55 3.20
N PRO A 8 15.51 -12.78 3.40
CA PRO A 8 15.41 -13.37 4.73
C PRO A 8 16.80 -13.68 5.33
N GLU A 9 17.80 -13.91 4.48
CA GLU A 9 19.17 -14.21 4.90
C GLU A 9 20.20 -13.54 3.97
N PRO A 10 21.36 -13.10 4.51
CA PRO A 10 22.41 -12.44 3.73
C PRO A 10 23.08 -13.44 2.77
N ARG A 11 23.05 -13.15 1.47
CA ARG A 11 23.77 -13.93 0.45
C ARG A 11 24.94 -13.14 -0.14
N ALA A 12 26.05 -13.83 -0.42
CA ALA A 12 27.33 -13.23 -0.82
C ALA A 12 27.27 -12.52 -2.18
N ASP A 13 26.36 -12.91 -3.07
CA ASP A 13 26.12 -12.32 -4.39
C ASP A 13 25.50 -10.91 -4.33
N ILE A 14 24.89 -10.54 -3.19
CA ILE A 14 24.29 -9.23 -2.96
C ILE A 14 25.26 -8.26 -2.25
N VAL A 15 26.33 -8.76 -1.65
CA VAL A 15 27.26 -7.97 -0.82
C VAL A 15 28.45 -7.50 -1.65
N LYS A 16 28.25 -6.46 -2.46
CA LYS A 16 29.40 -5.72 -3.02
C LYS A 16 29.98 -4.83 -1.94
N LYS A 17 31.24 -5.07 -1.56
CA LYS A 17 31.95 -4.35 -0.48
C LYS A 17 31.83 -2.82 -0.57
N GLY A 18 32.03 -2.24 -1.76
CA GLY A 18 31.91 -0.79 -1.96
C GLY A 18 30.49 -0.21 -1.83
N ILE A 19 29.45 -1.04 -1.97
CA ILE A 19 28.05 -0.63 -1.73
C ILE A 19 27.75 -0.74 -0.24
N CYS A 20 28.21 -1.81 0.40
CA CYS A 20 27.92 -2.10 1.79
C CYS A 20 28.70 -1.23 2.79
N ASP A 21 29.92 -0.83 2.43
CA ASP A 21 30.72 0.10 3.23
C ASP A 21 30.51 1.56 2.77
N GLY A 22 29.60 1.80 1.82
CA GLY A 22 29.29 3.11 1.26
C GLY A 22 28.25 3.90 2.05
N ASP A 23 28.07 5.16 1.67
CA ASP A 23 27.06 6.07 2.22
C ASP A 23 25.63 5.74 1.72
N GLU A 24 24.61 6.41 2.26
CA GLU A 24 23.20 6.16 1.91
C GLU A 24 22.94 6.28 0.38
N LEU A 25 23.64 7.18 -0.30
CA LEU A 25 23.58 7.31 -1.76
C LEU A 25 24.16 6.08 -2.47
N SER A 26 25.23 5.50 -1.95
CA SER A 26 25.82 4.28 -2.49
C SER A 26 24.90 3.07 -2.32
N TYR A 27 24.23 2.96 -1.16
CA TYR A 27 23.19 1.95 -0.92
C TYR A 27 22.00 2.10 -1.86
N SER A 28 21.54 3.32 -2.11
CA SER A 28 20.39 3.60 -3.00
C SER A 28 20.57 3.10 -4.44
N ARG A 29 21.81 2.93 -4.88
CA ARG A 29 22.17 2.39 -6.21
C ARG A 29 22.09 0.87 -6.28
N CYS A 30 21.92 0.17 -5.15
CA CYS A 30 21.76 -1.28 -5.17
C CYS A 30 20.42 -1.65 -5.79
N LYS A 31 20.43 -2.60 -6.75
CA LYS A 31 19.22 -3.12 -7.40
C LYS A 31 18.18 -3.65 -6.40
N TYR A 32 18.63 -4.13 -5.26
CA TYR A 32 17.80 -4.70 -4.19
C TYR A 32 17.59 -3.73 -3.02
N TYR A 33 18.00 -2.47 -3.16
CA TYR A 33 17.68 -1.45 -2.16
C TYR A 33 16.22 -1.08 -2.26
N THR A 34 15.51 -1.22 -1.14
CA THR A 34 14.19 -0.66 -0.95
C THR A 34 14.27 0.30 0.23
N LYS A 35 13.80 1.53 0.03
CA LYS A 35 13.71 2.48 1.14
C LYS A 35 12.63 1.94 2.07
N VAL A 36 13.04 1.40 3.22
CA VAL A 36 12.10 1.04 4.29
C VAL A 36 11.63 2.36 4.88
N LEU A 37 10.59 2.92 4.28
CA LEU A 37 9.86 4.03 4.86
C LEU A 37 9.22 3.45 6.12
N LYS A 38 9.75 3.80 7.29
CA LYS A 38 9.14 3.45 8.57
C LYS A 38 7.67 3.86 8.52
N ASP A 39 6.79 2.97 8.97
CA ASP A 39 5.32 3.12 9.07
C ASP A 39 4.93 4.25 10.05
N GLU A 40 5.32 5.49 9.72
CA GLU A 40 4.86 6.68 10.41
C GLU A 40 3.74 7.30 9.56
N GLY A 41 2.51 6.89 9.89
CA GLY A 41 1.31 7.71 9.71
C GLY A 41 0.91 8.08 8.27
N LYS A 42 -0.19 7.48 7.81
CA LYS A 42 -1.11 8.04 6.78
C LYS A 42 -0.43 8.77 5.62
N ASN A 43 0.54 8.15 4.97
CA ASN A 43 1.05 8.73 3.75
C ASN A 43 0.18 8.23 2.59
N GLU A 44 -0.92 8.94 2.32
CA GLU A 44 -1.79 8.73 1.15
C GLU A 44 -0.96 8.58 -0.13
N GLU A 45 0.13 9.36 -0.22
CA GLU A 45 1.12 9.32 -1.28
C GLU A 45 1.86 7.97 -1.37
N TYR A 46 2.17 7.34 -0.23
CA TYR A 46 2.80 6.01 -0.18
C TYR A 46 1.87 4.93 -0.74
N LEU A 47 0.58 4.94 -0.36
CA LEU A 47 -0.38 3.95 -0.86
C LEU A 47 -0.50 4.05 -2.39
N ILE A 48 -0.54 5.28 -2.93
CA ILE A 48 -0.62 5.50 -4.38
C ILE A 48 0.64 4.98 -5.06
N GLN A 49 1.82 5.27 -4.52
CA GLN A 49 3.10 4.84 -5.10
C GLN A 49 3.28 3.32 -5.06
N LYS A 50 2.87 2.67 -3.95
CA LYS A 50 3.02 1.24 -3.72
C LYS A 50 2.07 0.41 -4.58
N TYR A 51 0.79 0.75 -4.57
CA TYR A 51 -0.25 -0.09 -5.17
C TYR A 51 -0.71 0.39 -6.55
N ARG A 52 -0.32 1.62 -6.97
CA ARG A 52 -0.50 2.17 -8.32
C ARG A 52 -1.91 1.93 -8.90
N PRO A 53 -2.94 2.59 -8.36
CA PRO A 53 -4.32 2.37 -8.80
C PRO A 53 -4.49 2.75 -10.26
N ASP A 54 -5.26 1.96 -11.01
CA ASP A 54 -5.64 2.28 -12.38
C ASP A 54 -6.75 3.33 -12.36
N PRO A 55 -6.56 4.53 -12.94
CA PRO A 55 -7.58 5.57 -12.95
C PRO A 55 -8.91 5.14 -13.58
N MET A 56 -8.88 4.28 -14.61
CA MET A 56 -10.11 3.81 -15.27
C MET A 56 -10.92 2.89 -14.37
N LEU A 57 -10.26 2.08 -13.53
CA LEU A 57 -10.90 1.06 -12.71
C LEU A 57 -11.17 1.52 -11.28
N ASN A 58 -10.30 2.35 -10.69
CA ASN A 58 -10.30 2.64 -9.25
C ASN A 58 -10.71 4.07 -8.89
N MET A 59 -10.74 5.02 -9.83
CA MET A 59 -10.95 6.43 -9.53
C MET A 59 -12.40 6.89 -9.72
N VAL A 60 -12.95 7.57 -8.72
CA VAL A 60 -14.27 8.22 -8.76
C VAL A 60 -14.13 9.74 -8.66
N SER A 61 -15.06 10.48 -9.24
CA SER A 61 -15.04 11.96 -9.27
C SER A 61 -15.61 12.62 -8.00
N TYR A 62 -16.32 11.86 -7.17
CA TYR A 62 -16.92 12.31 -5.93
C TYR A 62 -16.17 11.72 -4.72
N GLU A 63 -16.25 12.36 -3.55
CA GLU A 63 -15.68 11.83 -2.32
C GLU A 63 -16.60 10.71 -1.77
N PRO A 64 -16.18 9.44 -1.79
CA PRO A 64 -17.03 8.34 -1.38
C PRO A 64 -17.04 8.22 0.15
N LYS A 65 -18.18 7.78 0.73
CA LYS A 65 -18.36 7.64 2.18
C LYS A 65 -18.96 6.29 2.52
N SER A 66 -18.33 5.56 3.44
CA SER A 66 -18.80 4.26 3.93
C SER A 66 -18.61 4.18 5.44
N GLY A 67 -19.48 3.45 6.13
CA GLY A 67 -19.36 3.15 7.57
C GLY A 67 -18.38 2.00 7.88
N CYS A 68 -17.72 1.44 6.86
CA CYS A 68 -16.77 0.34 7.01
C CYS A 68 -15.43 0.82 7.59
N GLU A 69 -14.96 0.15 8.65
CA GLU A 69 -13.67 0.45 9.31
C GLU A 69 -12.44 0.27 8.41
N PHE A 70 -12.57 -0.54 7.36
CA PHE A 70 -11.49 -0.81 6.40
C PHE A 70 -11.47 0.12 5.19
N PHE A 71 -12.41 1.08 5.10
CA PHE A 71 -12.60 1.94 3.93
C PHE A 71 -11.80 3.24 4.07
N LYS A 72 -10.63 3.29 3.43
CA LYS A 72 -9.76 4.47 3.44
C LYS A 72 -9.87 5.23 2.13
N VAL A 73 -10.46 6.43 2.19
CA VAL A 73 -10.48 7.37 1.06
C VAL A 73 -9.10 8.00 0.92
N VAL A 74 -8.61 8.05 -0.31
CA VAL A 74 -7.35 8.70 -0.65
C VAL A 74 -7.62 9.73 -1.75
N LYS A 75 -7.25 10.98 -1.50
CA LYS A 75 -7.39 12.04 -2.49
C LYS A 75 -6.26 11.97 -3.52
N SER A 76 -6.62 11.98 -4.80
CA SER A 76 -5.68 12.10 -5.92
C SER A 76 -5.89 13.43 -6.65
N LYS A 77 -5.00 13.75 -7.59
CA LYS A 77 -5.07 15.01 -8.36
C LYS A 77 -6.38 15.14 -9.15
N ASN A 78 -6.90 14.02 -9.65
CA ASN A 78 -8.01 14.00 -10.61
C ASN A 78 -9.30 13.38 -10.04
N GLY A 79 -9.34 13.05 -8.74
CA GLY A 79 -10.47 12.38 -8.12
C GLY A 79 -10.09 11.66 -6.84
N TYR A 80 -10.87 10.66 -6.48
CA TYR A 80 -10.71 9.89 -5.25
C TYR A 80 -10.53 8.41 -5.59
N VAL A 81 -9.66 7.75 -4.86
CA VAL A 81 -9.52 6.29 -4.86
C VAL A 81 -9.78 5.78 -3.45
N VAL A 82 -10.18 4.52 -3.32
CA VAL A 82 -10.43 3.93 -2.01
C VAL A 82 -9.55 2.71 -1.81
N PHE A 83 -8.76 2.74 -0.74
CA PHE A 83 -7.97 1.60 -0.30
C PHE A 83 -8.75 0.79 0.73
N CYS A 84 -8.80 -0.53 0.56
CA CYS A 84 -9.37 -1.43 1.53
C CYS A 84 -8.26 -2.07 2.36
N ASP A 85 -8.20 -1.75 3.66
CA ASP A 85 -7.20 -2.32 4.57
C ASP A 85 -7.33 -3.84 4.71
N ALA A 86 -8.55 -4.36 4.72
CA ALA A 86 -8.81 -5.78 4.82
C ALA A 86 -8.25 -6.57 3.63
N LEU A 87 -8.33 -6.00 2.43
CA LEU A 87 -7.89 -6.63 1.18
C LEU A 87 -6.48 -6.21 0.76
N GLN A 88 -5.89 -5.23 1.45
CA GLN A 88 -4.60 -4.62 1.11
C GLN A 88 -4.51 -4.18 -0.36
N ARG A 89 -5.59 -3.62 -0.92
CA ARG A 89 -5.63 -3.10 -2.30
C ARG A 89 -6.63 -1.97 -2.49
N TYR A 90 -6.51 -1.28 -3.62
CA TYR A 90 -7.53 -0.35 -4.08
C TYR A 90 -8.80 -1.08 -4.55
N LEU A 91 -9.95 -0.54 -4.19
CA LEU A 91 -11.26 -0.99 -4.65
C LEU A 91 -11.51 -0.47 -6.06
N THR A 92 -12.19 -1.27 -6.88
CA THR A 92 -12.74 -0.81 -8.16
C THR A 92 -13.92 0.12 -7.93
N LYS A 93 -14.31 0.91 -8.94
CA LYS A 93 -15.50 1.77 -8.92
C LYS A 93 -16.75 1.02 -8.43
N HIS A 94 -16.97 -0.18 -8.96
CA HIS A 94 -18.11 -1.01 -8.57
C HIS A 94 -18.03 -1.45 -7.10
N GLU A 95 -16.86 -1.86 -6.63
CA GLU A 95 -16.65 -2.24 -5.23
C GLU A 95 -16.77 -1.04 -4.27
N ILE A 96 -16.39 0.16 -4.70
CA ILE A 96 -16.61 1.39 -3.94
C ILE A 96 -18.10 1.59 -3.71
N GLU A 97 -18.91 1.52 -4.77
CA GLU A 97 -20.37 1.66 -4.67
C GLU A 97 -21.00 0.60 -3.76
N LEU A 98 -20.59 -0.67 -3.92
CA LEU A 98 -21.07 -1.77 -3.07
C LEU A 98 -20.67 -1.55 -1.61
N CYS A 99 -19.45 -1.13 -1.34
CA CYS A 99 -19.00 -0.89 0.03
C CYS A 99 -19.65 0.36 0.64
N MET A 100 -20.07 1.35 -0.16
CA MET A 100 -20.84 2.47 0.36
C MET A 100 -22.25 2.07 0.79
N LYS A 101 -22.91 1.17 0.03
CA LYS A 101 -24.31 0.78 0.25
C LYS A 101 -24.47 -0.40 1.21
N ASP A 102 -23.62 -1.42 1.07
CA ASP A 102 -23.83 -2.76 1.63
C ASP A 102 -22.65 -3.24 2.49
N PHE A 103 -21.87 -2.34 3.11
CA PHE A 103 -20.71 -2.75 3.92
C PHE A 103 -21.06 -3.68 5.09
N GLU A 104 -22.27 -3.59 5.64
CA GLU A 104 -22.73 -4.46 6.73
C GLU A 104 -22.80 -5.93 6.31
N ARG A 105 -23.05 -6.18 5.02
CA ARG A 105 -23.12 -7.52 4.42
C ARG A 105 -21.79 -7.96 3.83
N CYS A 106 -20.73 -7.16 3.95
CA CYS A 106 -19.42 -7.49 3.41
C CYS A 106 -18.90 -8.78 4.08
N PRO A 107 -18.69 -9.87 3.33
CA PRO A 107 -18.23 -11.14 3.90
C PRO A 107 -16.82 -11.00 4.47
N ILE A 108 -15.97 -10.23 3.80
CA ILE A 108 -14.59 -9.95 4.23
C ILE A 108 -14.58 -9.26 5.60
N ARG A 109 -15.45 -8.26 5.77
CA ARG A 109 -15.62 -7.57 7.05
C ARG A 109 -16.03 -8.55 8.14
N ARG A 110 -17.09 -9.33 7.89
CA ARG A 110 -17.59 -10.31 8.88
C ARG A 110 -16.52 -11.31 9.35
N VAL A 111 -15.66 -11.79 8.44
CA VAL A 111 -14.59 -12.73 8.81
C VAL A 111 -13.48 -12.07 9.64
N LEU A 112 -13.12 -10.82 9.32
CA LEU A 112 -12.01 -10.14 9.98
C LEU A 112 -12.42 -9.45 11.29
N SER A 113 -13.64 -8.93 11.40
CA SER A 113 -14.15 -8.31 12.63
C SER A 113 -14.40 -9.34 13.76
N LEU A 114 -14.34 -10.64 13.48
CA LEU A 114 -14.43 -11.72 14.49
C LEU A 114 -13.07 -12.12 15.10
N ARG A 115 -11.96 -11.55 14.62
CA ARG A 115 -10.60 -11.84 15.11
C ARG A 115 -10.03 -10.74 16.02
N VAL A 116 -10.86 -9.79 16.43
CA VAL A 116 -10.52 -8.69 17.35
C VAL A 116 -11.22 -8.90 18.68
#